data_AF-A0A8K1DBV1-F1
#
_entry.id   AF-A0A8K1DBV1-F1
#
_cell.length_a   1.000
_cell.length_b   1.000
_cell.length_c   1.000
_cell.angle_alpha   90.00
_cell.angle_beta   90.00
_cell.angle_gamma   90.00
#
_symmetry.space_group_name_H-M   'P 1'
#
loop_
_entity.id
_entity.type
_entity.pdbx_description
1 polymer ?
#
loop_
_entity_poly.entity_id
_entity_poly.type
_entity_poly.pdbx_seq_one_letter_code
_entity_poly.pdbx_strand_id
1 'polypeptide(L)'
;MDLKSEILKLKEQKDVLILAHNYQLPEVQDVADYVGDSLGLSRQAAKTNHRTILFCGVHFMAETAAIVCPDKKVLIPDLSAGCSLADTINADQVKKWKSEHPSAVTVGYVNTSAEVKAELDYCCTSSNAVNVVKSIPVDKEVLFLPDMFLGSYVAKMTDRKNMYILGR
;
A
#
# COMPACT_ATOMS: atom_id res chain seq x y z
N MET A 1 -27.12 -21.96 10.69
CA MET A 1 -26.74 -20.56 10.40
C MET A 1 -25.64 -20.66 9.35
N ASP A 2 -25.74 -19.96 8.22
CA ASP A 2 -24.68 -19.96 7.22
C ASP A 2 -23.51 -19.03 7.63
N LEU A 3 -22.35 -19.20 7.00
CA LEU A 3 -21.13 -18.45 7.32
C LEU A 3 -21.32 -16.93 7.16
N LYS A 4 -22.06 -16.50 6.13
CA LYS A 4 -22.34 -15.08 5.87
C LYS A 4 -23.07 -14.45 7.06
N SER A 5 -24.12 -15.12 7.53
CA SER A 5 -24.92 -14.67 8.69
C SER A 5 -24.10 -14.63 9.97
N GLU A 6 -23.21 -15.60 10.18
CA GLU A 6 -22.33 -15.63 11.34
C GLU A 6 -21.28 -14.51 11.33
N ILE A 7 -20.66 -14.25 10.16
CA ILE A 7 -19.72 -13.15 9.97
C ILE A 7 -20.39 -11.81 10.25
N LEU A 8 -21.57 -11.56 9.67
CA LEU A 8 -22.29 -10.29 9.88
C LEU A 8 -22.68 -10.08 11.35
N LYS A 9 -23.10 -11.15 12.03
CA LYS A 9 -23.38 -11.11 13.48
C LYS A 9 -22.12 -10.79 14.30
N LEU A 10 -21.00 -11.45 14.01
CA LEU A 10 -19.74 -11.19 14.72
C LEU A 10 -19.18 -9.80 14.43
N LYS A 11 -19.34 -9.30 13.20
CA LYS A 11 -18.95 -7.95 12.79
C LYS A 11 -19.62 -6.90 13.68
N GLU A 12 -20.93 -7.00 13.87
CA GLU A 12 -21.71 -6.11 14.73
C GLU A 12 -21.31 -6.27 16.20
N GLN A 13 -21.25 -7.51 16.70
CA GLN A 13 -20.92 -7.79 18.11
C GLN A 13 -19.52 -7.32 18.52
N LYS A 14 -18.57 -7.33 17.58
CA LYS A 14 -17.16 -6.97 17.83
C LYS A 14 -16.81 -5.56 17.36
N ASP A 15 -17.76 -4.81 16.81
CA ASP A 15 -17.55 -3.46 16.26
C ASP A 15 -16.36 -3.41 15.28
N VAL A 16 -16.40 -4.26 14.25
CA VAL A 16 -15.32 -4.43 13.26
C VAL A 16 -15.70 -3.81 11.93
N LEU A 17 -14.79 -3.04 11.34
CA LEU A 17 -14.85 -2.65 9.93
C LEU A 17 -14.23 -3.74 9.06
N ILE A 18 -14.95 -4.26 8.08
CA ILE A 18 -14.42 -5.19 7.07
C ILE A 18 -14.09 -4.43 5.79
N LEU A 19 -12.81 -4.42 5.42
CA LEU A 19 -12.30 -3.82 4.18
C LEU A 19 -11.88 -4.93 3.22
N ALA A 20 -12.35 -4.90 1.97
CA ALA A 20 -11.98 -5.90 0.97
C ALA A 20 -11.36 -5.28 -0.29
N HIS A 21 -10.27 -5.88 -0.78
CA HIS A 21 -9.72 -5.51 -2.08
C HIS A 21 -10.61 -6.01 -3.23
N ASN A 22 -10.61 -5.29 -4.35
CA ASN A 22 -11.35 -5.64 -5.58
C ASN A 22 -11.09 -7.06 -6.12
N TYR A 23 -9.99 -7.70 -5.71
CA TYR A 23 -9.61 -9.05 -6.14
C TYR A 23 -10.05 -10.15 -5.17
N GLN A 24 -10.73 -9.81 -4.08
CA GLN A 24 -11.30 -10.80 -3.17
C GLN A 24 -12.44 -11.57 -3.83
N LEU A 25 -12.70 -12.78 -3.33
CA LEU A 25 -13.82 -13.59 -3.80
C LEU A 25 -15.15 -12.86 -3.57
N PRO A 26 -16.17 -13.05 -4.45
CA PRO A 26 -17.47 -12.38 -4.32
C PRO A 26 -18.10 -12.53 -2.93
N GLU A 27 -18.02 -13.71 -2.32
CA GLU A 27 -18.55 -14.00 -0.98
C GLU A 27 -17.87 -13.21 0.14
N VAL A 28 -16.60 -12.80 -0.05
CA VAL A 28 -15.87 -11.92 0.88
C VAL A 28 -16.28 -10.47 0.67
N GLN A 29 -16.46 -10.06 -0.60
CA GLN A 29 -16.94 -8.71 -0.92
C GLN A 29 -18.36 -8.47 -0.38
N ASP A 30 -19.22 -9.48 -0.45
CA ASP A 30 -20.59 -9.50 0.04
C ASP A 30 -20.78 -9.20 1.54
N VAL A 31 -19.73 -9.39 2.34
CA VAL A 31 -19.73 -9.12 3.80
C VAL A 31 -18.91 -7.89 4.18
N ALA A 32 -18.19 -7.29 3.22
CA ALA A 32 -17.35 -6.13 3.44
C ALA A 32 -18.18 -4.84 3.59
N ASP A 33 -17.72 -3.91 4.42
CA ASP A 33 -18.31 -2.57 4.53
C ASP A 33 -17.84 -1.64 3.41
N TYR A 34 -16.66 -1.94 2.83
CA TYR A 34 -16.11 -1.21 1.70
C TYR A 34 -15.24 -2.12 0.83
N VAL A 35 -15.44 -2.01 -0.48
CA VAL A 35 -14.66 -2.69 -1.51
C VAL A 35 -13.95 -1.64 -2.37
N GLY A 36 -12.65 -1.78 -2.58
CA GLY A 36 -11.90 -0.79 -3.36
C GLY A 36 -10.45 -1.16 -3.67
N ASP A 37 -9.74 -0.20 -4.26
CA ASP A 37 -8.29 -0.26 -4.48
C ASP A 37 -7.50 0.07 -3.20
N SER A 38 -6.17 -0.11 -3.23
CA SER A 38 -5.31 0.13 -2.07
C SER A 38 -5.46 1.53 -1.47
N LEU A 39 -5.67 2.55 -2.30
CA LEU A 39 -5.81 3.93 -1.85
C LEU A 39 -7.17 4.18 -1.17
N GLY A 40 -8.25 3.67 -1.77
CA GLY A 40 -9.60 3.71 -1.22
C GLY A 40 -9.65 3.02 0.14
N LEU A 41 -9.08 1.82 0.24
CA LEU A 41 -9.03 1.05 1.49
C LEU A 41 -8.26 1.80 2.58
N SER A 42 -7.09 2.36 2.26
CA SER A 42 -6.29 3.14 3.22
C SER A 42 -7.04 4.39 3.71
N ARG A 43 -7.75 5.09 2.81
CA ARG A 43 -8.58 6.25 3.17
C ARG A 43 -9.77 5.85 4.04
N GLN A 44 -10.40 4.72 3.76
CA GLN A 44 -11.52 4.23 4.55
C GLN A 44 -11.08 3.78 5.96
N ALA A 45 -9.93 3.13 6.05
CA ALA A 45 -9.29 2.81 7.34
C ALA A 45 -9.07 4.08 8.18
N ALA A 46 -8.54 5.15 7.58
CA ALA A 46 -8.28 6.40 8.28
C ALA A 46 -9.55 7.17 8.71
N LYS A 47 -10.65 7.04 7.96
CA LYS A 47 -11.91 7.76 8.22
C LYS A 47 -12.84 7.06 9.22
N THR A 48 -12.64 5.77 9.46
CA THR A 48 -13.57 4.99 10.27
C THR A 48 -13.49 5.32 11.77
N ASN A 49 -14.62 5.21 12.47
CA ASN A 49 -14.68 5.29 13.94
C ASN A 49 -14.44 3.93 14.61
N HIS A 50 -14.52 2.82 13.86
CA HIS A 50 -14.24 1.49 14.38
C HIS A 50 -12.81 1.39 14.91
N ARG A 51 -12.63 0.71 16.05
CA ARG A 51 -11.30 0.45 16.64
C ARG A 51 -10.62 -0.79 16.07
N THR A 52 -11.39 -1.68 15.45
CA THR A 52 -10.88 -2.90 14.82
C THR A 52 -11.18 -2.89 13.32
N ILE A 53 -10.18 -3.24 12.52
CA ILE A 53 -10.29 -3.37 11.07
C ILE A 53 -9.91 -4.81 10.71
N LEU A 54 -10.80 -5.52 10.01
CA LEU A 54 -10.48 -6.77 9.34
C LEU A 54 -10.16 -6.45 7.87
N PHE A 55 -8.90 -6.63 7.49
CA PHE A 55 -8.40 -6.31 6.17
C PHE A 55 -8.33 -7.57 5.30
N CYS A 56 -9.31 -7.73 4.41
CA CYS A 56 -9.38 -8.80 3.43
C CYS A 56 -8.58 -8.40 2.18
N GLY A 57 -7.27 -8.59 2.26
CA GLY A 57 -6.30 -8.24 1.22
C GLY A 57 -4.99 -8.99 1.44
N VAL A 58 -3.90 -8.42 0.93
CA VAL A 58 -2.54 -8.94 1.12
C VAL A 58 -1.81 -8.20 2.24
N HIS A 59 -0.76 -8.83 2.78
CA HIS A 59 -0.04 -8.44 3.99
C HIS A 59 0.37 -6.96 3.99
N PHE A 60 1.04 -6.49 2.93
CA PHE A 60 1.51 -5.10 2.86
C PHE A 60 0.37 -4.06 2.90
N MET A 61 -0.84 -4.42 2.45
CA MET A 61 -2.00 -3.53 2.51
C MET A 61 -2.52 -3.42 3.94
N ALA A 62 -2.55 -4.55 4.66
CA ALA A 62 -2.89 -4.56 6.09
C ALA A 62 -1.84 -3.80 6.92
N GLU A 63 -0.54 -3.96 6.62
CA GLU A 63 0.52 -3.15 7.22
C GLU A 63 0.31 -1.65 6.95
N THR A 64 -0.05 -1.29 5.72
CA THR A 64 -0.34 0.11 5.35
C THR A 64 -1.49 0.66 6.19
N ALA A 65 -2.58 -0.12 6.36
CA ALA A 65 -3.69 0.26 7.22
C ALA A 65 -3.26 0.45 8.69
N ALA A 66 -2.39 -0.42 9.20
CA ALA A 66 -1.86 -0.30 10.56
C ALA A 66 -0.96 0.94 10.72
N ILE A 67 -0.14 1.25 9.72
CA ILE A 67 0.72 2.45 9.71
C ILE A 67 -0.13 3.73 9.71
N VAL A 68 -1.19 3.81 8.89
CA VAL A 68 -2.05 5.01 8.84
C VAL A 68 -3.01 5.12 10.02
N CYS A 69 -3.22 4.03 10.77
CA CYS A 69 -4.14 3.96 11.90
C CYS A 69 -3.47 3.30 13.13
N PRO A 70 -2.44 3.93 13.72
CA PRO A 70 -1.60 3.30 14.75
C PRO A 70 -2.38 2.90 16.01
N ASP A 71 -3.47 3.60 16.32
CA ASP A 71 -4.32 3.33 17.49
C ASP A 71 -5.41 2.27 17.23
N LYS A 72 -5.51 1.75 16.00
CA LYS A 72 -6.52 0.75 15.62
C LYS A 72 -5.90 -0.64 15.53
N LYS A 73 -6.69 -1.64 15.91
CA LYS A 73 -6.31 -3.05 15.74
C LYS A 73 -6.60 -3.48 14.30
N VAL A 74 -5.57 -3.80 13.54
CA VAL A 74 -5.71 -4.35 12.19
C VAL A 74 -5.50 -5.87 12.21
N LEU A 75 -6.44 -6.60 11.63
CA LEU A 75 -6.44 -8.05 11.50
C LEU A 75 -6.37 -8.43 10.03
N ILE A 76 -5.64 -9.48 9.71
CA ILE A 76 -5.64 -10.12 8.38
C ILE A 76 -6.08 -11.59 8.55
N PRO A 77 -6.99 -12.11 7.71
CA PRO A 77 -7.44 -13.50 7.83
C PRO A 77 -6.34 -14.54 7.63
N ASP A 78 -5.34 -14.23 6.81
CA ASP A 78 -4.24 -15.12 6.45
C ASP A 78 -2.92 -14.34 6.37
N LEU A 79 -1.98 -14.65 7.26
CA LEU A 79 -0.66 -14.01 7.28
C LEU A 79 0.20 -14.38 6.07
N SER A 80 -0.11 -15.49 5.38
CA SER A 80 0.62 -15.94 4.20
C SER A 80 0.18 -15.25 2.90
N ALA A 81 -0.84 -14.39 2.95
CA ALA A 81 -1.32 -13.61 1.82
C ALA A 81 -0.29 -12.54 1.38
N GLY A 82 0.77 -12.97 0.70
CA GLY A 82 1.88 -12.12 0.26
C GLY A 82 1.69 -11.49 -1.13
N CYS A 83 2.73 -10.78 -1.60
CA CYS A 83 2.80 -10.22 -2.94
C CYS A 83 4.24 -10.25 -3.44
N SER A 84 4.49 -11.01 -4.50
CA SER A 84 5.85 -11.17 -5.08
C SER A 84 6.52 -9.85 -5.46
N LEU A 85 5.73 -8.84 -5.87
CA LEU A 85 6.25 -7.51 -6.18
C LEU A 85 6.79 -6.79 -4.92
N ALA A 86 6.11 -6.95 -3.79
CA ALA A 86 6.56 -6.36 -2.53
C ALA A 86 7.87 -7.00 -2.02
N ASP A 87 8.09 -8.27 -2.35
CA ASP A 87 9.28 -9.02 -1.97
C ASP A 87 10.50 -8.78 -2.89
N THR A 88 10.35 -7.93 -3.92
CA THR A 88 11.40 -7.67 -4.92
C THR A 88 12.57 -6.82 -4.37
N ILE A 89 12.34 -6.08 -3.28
CA ILE A 89 13.36 -5.28 -2.62
C ILE A 89 13.17 -5.26 -1.10
N ASN A 90 14.26 -5.22 -0.35
CA ASN A 90 14.25 -5.09 1.10
C ASN A 90 14.85 -3.75 1.58
N ALA A 91 14.67 -3.42 2.86
CA ALA A 91 15.09 -2.15 3.42
C ALA A 91 16.61 -1.90 3.30
N ASP A 92 17.44 -2.93 3.45
CA ASP A 92 18.90 -2.78 3.34
C ASP A 92 19.34 -2.46 1.91
N GLN A 93 18.68 -3.04 0.91
CA GLN A 93 18.89 -2.69 -0.49
C GLN A 93 18.47 -1.25 -0.78
N VAL A 94 17.36 -0.77 -0.20
CA VAL A 94 16.94 0.64 -0.32
C VAL A 94 17.98 1.57 0.30
N LYS A 95 18.45 1.27 1.53
CA LYS A 95 19.51 2.06 2.19
C LYS A 95 20.79 2.13 1.36
N LYS A 96 21.20 0.99 0.80
CA LYS A 96 22.36 0.95 -0.09
C LYS A 96 22.14 1.84 -1.32
N TRP A 97 21.00 1.74 -1.97
CA TRP A 97 20.69 2.55 -3.16
C TRP A 97 20.62 4.06 -2.84
N LYS A 98 20.08 4.43 -1.68
CA LYS A 98 20.12 5.81 -1.16
C LYS A 98 21.55 6.31 -0.95
N SER A 99 22.46 5.46 -0.49
CA SER A 99 23.86 5.84 -0.28
C SER A 99 24.60 6.13 -1.59
N GLU A 100 24.18 5.49 -2.69
CA GLU A 100 24.69 5.73 -4.05
C GLU A 100 24.12 7.03 -4.65
N HIS A 101 22.97 7.50 -4.15
CA HIS A 101 22.27 8.71 -4.57
C HIS A 101 21.86 9.61 -3.38
N PRO A 102 22.83 10.22 -2.66
CA PRO A 102 22.58 10.85 -1.36
C PRO A 102 21.66 12.08 -1.39
N SER A 103 21.40 12.66 -2.57
CA SER A 103 20.49 13.80 -2.75
C SER A 103 19.15 13.44 -3.40
N ALA A 104 18.94 12.18 -3.74
CA ALA A 104 17.73 11.73 -4.41
C ALA A 104 16.56 11.56 -3.43
N VAL A 105 15.36 11.77 -3.95
CA VAL A 105 14.11 11.54 -3.22
C VAL A 105 13.60 10.13 -3.55
N THR A 106 13.30 9.35 -2.53
CA THR A 106 12.78 7.99 -2.65
C THR A 106 11.26 7.98 -2.73
N VAL A 107 10.72 7.41 -3.80
CA VAL A 107 9.29 7.27 -4.04
C VAL A 107 8.99 5.78 -4.24
N GLY A 108 8.28 5.18 -3.30
CA GLY A 108 7.93 3.77 -3.37
C GLY A 108 6.44 3.53 -3.57
N TYR A 109 6.11 2.57 -4.41
CA TYR A 109 4.77 2.03 -4.51
C TYR A 109 4.40 1.34 -3.18
N VAL A 110 3.17 1.50 -2.71
CA VAL A 110 2.66 0.87 -1.48
C VAL A 110 2.79 -0.66 -1.47
N ASN A 111 2.95 -1.28 -2.64
CA ASN A 111 3.28 -2.70 -2.84
C ASN A 111 4.75 -2.98 -2.45
N THR A 112 5.10 -2.70 -1.21
CA THR A 112 6.40 -2.87 -0.55
C THR A 112 6.17 -3.21 0.92
N SER A 113 7.13 -3.82 1.63
CA SER A 113 6.98 -4.08 3.07
C SER A 113 6.95 -2.79 3.90
N ALA A 114 6.42 -2.86 5.13
CA ALA A 114 6.52 -1.77 6.11
C ALA A 114 7.96 -1.30 6.35
N GLU A 115 8.93 -2.22 6.40
CA GLU A 115 10.35 -1.90 6.57
C GLU A 115 10.90 -1.10 5.39
N VAL A 116 10.54 -1.47 4.16
CA VAL A 116 10.89 -0.67 2.97
C VAL A 116 10.25 0.70 3.04
N LYS A 117 8.97 0.79 3.45
CA LYS A 117 8.26 2.07 3.58
C LYS A 117 8.95 3.03 4.56
N ALA A 118 9.55 2.50 5.63
CA ALA A 118 10.30 3.32 6.60
C ALA A 118 11.52 4.03 5.99
N GLU A 119 12.04 3.53 4.87
CA GLU A 119 13.19 4.11 4.17
C GLU A 119 12.78 5.12 3.08
N LEU A 120 11.48 5.28 2.81
CA LEU A 120 10.96 6.13 1.74
C LEU A 120 10.66 7.56 2.21
N ASP A 121 10.87 8.53 1.31
CA ASP A 121 10.39 9.90 1.49
C ASP A 121 8.89 10.00 1.15
N TYR A 122 8.44 9.27 0.13
CA TYR A 122 7.04 9.22 -0.29
C TYR A 122 6.57 7.82 -0.61
N CYS A 123 5.36 7.48 -0.16
CA CYS A 123 4.60 6.35 -0.69
C CYS A 123 3.58 6.84 -1.74
N CYS A 124 3.42 6.07 -2.81
CA CYS A 124 2.39 6.31 -3.82
C CYS A 124 1.59 5.05 -4.14
N THR A 125 0.45 5.22 -4.81
CA THR A 125 -0.28 4.17 -5.52
C THR A 125 -0.28 4.43 -7.01
N SER A 126 -0.70 3.47 -7.83
CA SER A 126 -0.89 3.68 -9.27
C SER A 126 -1.78 4.89 -9.59
N SER A 127 -2.75 5.18 -8.72
CA SER A 127 -3.72 6.27 -8.87
C SER A 127 -3.14 7.67 -8.58
N ASN A 128 -1.99 7.79 -7.88
CA ASN A 128 -1.43 9.10 -7.52
C ASN A 128 0.08 9.28 -7.78
N ALA A 129 0.80 8.25 -8.25
CA ALA A 129 2.25 8.28 -8.43
C ALA A 129 2.74 9.45 -9.30
N VAL A 130 2.03 9.77 -10.39
CA VAL A 130 2.36 10.92 -11.25
C VAL A 130 2.30 12.24 -10.47
N ASN A 131 1.29 12.42 -9.62
CA ASN A 131 1.12 13.65 -8.85
C ASN A 131 2.18 13.78 -7.76
N VAL A 132 2.53 12.68 -7.08
CA VAL A 132 3.61 12.64 -6.08
C VAL A 132 4.94 13.01 -6.72
N VAL A 133 5.27 12.47 -7.89
CA VAL A 133 6.53 12.80 -8.57
C VAL A 133 6.55 14.24 -9.10
N LYS A 134 5.40 14.77 -9.55
CA LYS A 134 5.28 16.19 -9.95
C LYS A 134 5.49 17.18 -8.79
N SER A 135 5.18 16.80 -7.56
CA SER A 135 5.40 17.68 -6.39
C SER A 135 6.86 17.77 -5.94
N ILE A 136 7.72 16.87 -6.43
CA ILE A 136 9.16 16.90 -6.11
C ILE A 136 9.84 17.98 -6.97
N PRO A 137 10.80 18.77 -6.43
CA PRO A 137 11.58 19.75 -7.22
C PRO A 137 12.26 19.12 -8.44
N VAL A 138 12.19 19.78 -9.59
CA VAL A 138 12.63 19.22 -10.90
C VAL A 138 14.11 18.86 -10.93
N ASP A 139 14.93 19.59 -10.18
CA ASP A 139 16.38 19.40 -10.04
C ASP A 139 16.76 18.18 -9.17
N LYS A 140 15.84 17.67 -8.34
CA LYS A 140 16.08 16.51 -7.48
C LYS A 140 15.89 15.21 -8.24
N GLU A 141 16.92 14.34 -8.16
CA GLU A 141 16.82 12.94 -8.59
C GLU A 141 15.72 12.20 -7.83
N VAL A 142 15.11 11.20 -8.45
CA VAL A 142 14.09 10.35 -7.83
C VAL A 142 14.45 8.89 -7.98
N LEU A 143 14.46 8.17 -6.87
CA LEU A 143 14.57 6.71 -6.84
C LEU A 143 13.15 6.13 -6.76
N PHE A 144 12.73 5.42 -7.80
CA PHE A 144 11.38 4.83 -7.90
C PHE A 144 11.43 3.31 -7.76
N LEU A 145 10.62 2.76 -6.85
CA LEU A 145 10.59 1.33 -6.54
C LEU A 145 9.17 0.82 -6.22
N PRO A 146 8.94 -0.51 -6.24
CA PRO A 146 9.77 -1.54 -6.85
C PRO A 146 9.36 -1.83 -8.31
N ASP A 147 8.26 -1.22 -8.77
CA ASP A 147 7.62 -1.55 -10.04
C ASP A 147 8.22 -0.74 -11.20
N MET A 148 8.96 -1.44 -12.07
CA MET A 148 9.62 -0.82 -13.22
C MET A 148 8.64 -0.25 -14.27
N PHE A 149 7.45 -0.84 -14.41
CA PHE A 149 6.46 -0.42 -15.38
C PHE A 149 5.75 0.84 -14.90
N LEU A 150 5.34 0.87 -13.62
CA LEU A 150 4.79 2.08 -13.01
C LEU A 150 5.82 3.21 -13.01
N GLY A 151 7.07 2.92 -12.64
CA GLY A 151 8.15 3.91 -12.67
C GLY A 151 8.38 4.47 -14.07
N SER A 152 8.40 3.61 -15.09
CA SER A 152 8.57 4.02 -16.49
C SER A 152 7.39 4.85 -17.00
N TYR A 153 6.17 4.48 -16.63
CA TYR A 153 4.97 5.26 -16.92
C TYR A 153 5.05 6.65 -16.28
N VAL A 154 5.41 6.73 -14.99
CA VAL A 154 5.53 8.00 -14.27
C VAL A 154 6.61 8.89 -14.88
N ALA A 155 7.79 8.35 -15.21
CA ALA A 155 8.85 9.10 -15.89
C ALA A 155 8.35 9.71 -17.21
N LYS A 156 7.62 8.92 -18.02
CA LYS A 156 7.02 9.40 -19.27
C LYS A 156 5.97 10.50 -19.05
N MET A 157 5.10 10.34 -18.06
CA MET A 157 4.00 11.31 -17.79
C MET A 157 4.46 12.61 -17.12
N THR A 158 5.65 12.60 -16.52
CA THR A 158 6.24 13.74 -15.82
C THR A 158 7.35 14.41 -16.62
N ASP A 159 7.75 13.84 -17.76
CA ASP A 159 8.93 14.22 -18.56
C ASP A 159 10.22 14.33 -17.73
N ARG A 160 10.31 13.54 -16.66
CA ARG A 160 11.52 13.52 -15.81
C ARG A 160 12.58 12.61 -16.41
N LYS A 161 13.78 13.17 -16.56
CA LYS A 161 14.98 12.46 -17.04
C LYS A 161 15.90 11.98 -15.92
N ASN A 162 15.68 12.47 -14.70
CA ASN A 162 16.45 12.16 -13.48
C ASN A 162 15.70 11.18 -12.56
N MET A 163 14.97 10.22 -13.14
CA MET A 163 14.35 9.12 -12.40
C MET A 163 15.15 7.84 -12.59
N TYR A 164 15.65 7.30 -11.48
CA TYR A 164 16.25 5.97 -11.41
C TYR A 164 15.17 4.99 -10.97
N ILE A 165 14.92 3.97 -11.77
CA ILE A 165 13.79 3.04 -11.58
C ILE A 165 14.38 1.67 -11.26
N LEU A 166 13.94 1.07 -10.15
CA LEU A 166 14.41 -0.26 -9.78
C LEU A 166 14.12 -1.28 -10.89
N GLY A 167 15.13 -2.08 -11.26
CA GLY A 167 15.01 -3.12 -12.28
C GLY A 167 15.18 -2.65 -13.73
N ARG A 168 15.61 -1.41 -13.94
CA ARG A 168 15.92 -0.83 -15.26
C ARG A 168 17.35 -0.33 -15.33
#